data_AF-A0A9P7GPK7-F1
#
_entry.id   AF-A0A9P7GPK7-F1
#
_cell.length_a   1.000
_cell.length_b   1.000
_cell.length_c   1.000
_cell.angle_alpha   90.00
_cell.angle_beta   90.00
_cell.angle_gamma   90.00
#
_symmetry.space_group_name_H-M   'P 1'
#
loop_
_entity.id
_entity.type
_entity.pdbx_description
1 polymer ?
#
loop_
_entity_poly.entity_id
_entity_poly.type
_entity_poly.pdbx_seq_one_letter_code
_entity_poly.pdbx_strand_id
1 'polypeptide(L)'
;MATSLATFITHQRVIPDNARGNPWYDDGNILLVTDRAVYRTYKGLLVSKSTWFAEAVTRVHLASILRLSTKYGASTLRANALATIERHFPVTLSAWDRVRSATESTDWQPWVCDPILIINLAREVGAFSVLPAAMAMLTNDSSAGEVFGVALHSNTPRYTLPARSRLNPDDERGFALMKEFNHVSIIRTIKFIRGVGARCTRPPQKTPVVAGRAPVGSLALVSRVSLCDATFKDLAADFLELLVLENPMGYPDFIIRVDRVIQNCERVCAVCWDTFRKGYTTGRKEWWEELPRVLGFSGWADDRLQPVEP
;
A
#
# COMPACT_ATOMS: atom_id res chain seq x y z
N MET A 1 6.71 3.23 -39.45
CA MET A 1 7.18 3.43 -38.06
C MET A 1 8.27 2.41 -37.80
N ALA A 2 9.46 2.82 -37.34
CA ALA A 2 10.55 1.89 -37.05
C ALA A 2 10.18 1.01 -35.85
N THR A 3 10.14 -0.31 -36.04
CA THR A 3 9.93 -1.29 -34.99
C THR A 3 11.06 -1.17 -33.96
N SER A 4 10.75 -1.00 -32.67
CA SER A 4 11.80 -0.87 -31.65
C SER A 4 12.68 -2.13 -31.62
N LEU A 5 13.97 -1.94 -31.30
CA LEU A 5 14.95 -3.04 -31.22
C LEU A 5 14.46 -4.17 -30.30
N ALA A 6 13.82 -3.82 -29.18
CA ALA A 6 13.20 -4.78 -28.26
C ALA A 6 12.09 -5.60 -28.92
N THR A 7 11.24 -4.97 -29.72
CA THR A 7 10.14 -5.65 -30.43
C THR A 7 10.70 -6.57 -31.52
N PHE A 8 11.71 -6.12 -32.26
CA PHE A 8 12.40 -6.94 -33.26
C PHE A 8 13.02 -8.20 -32.65
N ILE A 9 13.79 -8.05 -31.56
CA ILE A 9 14.44 -9.19 -30.87
C ILE A 9 13.40 -10.16 -30.31
N THR A 10 12.32 -9.65 -29.73
CA THR A 10 11.27 -10.50 -29.15
C THR A 10 10.58 -11.38 -30.20
N HIS A 11 10.35 -10.84 -31.40
CA HIS A 11 9.71 -11.59 -32.50
C HIS A 11 10.68 -12.51 -33.24
N GLN A 12 11.85 -12.00 -33.62
CA GLN A 12 12.78 -12.73 -34.47
C GLN A 12 13.70 -13.67 -33.68
N ARG A 13 13.82 -13.47 -32.37
CA ARG A 13 14.74 -14.21 -31.47
C ARG A 13 16.21 -14.18 -31.93
N VAL A 14 16.58 -13.16 -32.70
CA VAL A 14 17.95 -12.92 -33.19
C VAL A 14 18.40 -11.53 -32.76
N ILE A 15 19.66 -11.41 -32.35
CA ILE A 15 20.28 -10.13 -31.97
C ILE A 15 21.20 -9.69 -33.12
N PRO A 16 20.92 -8.56 -33.78
CA PRO A 16 21.80 -8.02 -34.83
C PRO A 16 23.21 -7.75 -34.30
N ASP A 17 24.24 -8.09 -35.08
CA ASP A 17 25.64 -7.91 -34.64
C ASP A 17 26.01 -6.44 -34.42
N ASN A 18 25.47 -5.54 -35.25
CA ASN A 18 25.63 -4.10 -35.09
C ASN A 18 24.88 -3.52 -33.87
N ALA A 19 24.00 -4.29 -33.23
CA ALA A 19 23.28 -3.90 -32.03
C ALA A 19 23.98 -4.38 -30.74
N ARG A 20 25.07 -5.15 -30.82
CA ARG A 20 25.79 -5.65 -29.64
C ARG A 20 26.66 -4.54 -29.02
N GLY A 21 26.33 -4.16 -27.79
CA GLY A 21 27.08 -3.18 -27.00
C GLY A 21 28.09 -3.83 -26.04
N ASN A 22 29.01 -3.03 -25.51
CA ASN A 22 29.96 -3.43 -24.46
C ASN A 22 29.37 -3.12 -23.07
N PRO A 23 29.23 -4.10 -22.15
CA PRO A 23 29.80 -5.45 -22.16
C PRO A 23 29.01 -6.51 -22.93
N TRP A 24 29.77 -7.45 -23.50
CA TRP A 24 29.27 -8.65 -24.19
C TRP A 24 30.05 -9.89 -23.74
N TYR A 25 29.52 -10.62 -22.76
CA TYR A 25 30.08 -11.88 -22.28
C TYR A 25 29.44 -13.07 -23.01
N ASP A 26 30.25 -13.96 -23.59
CA ASP A 26 29.77 -15.09 -24.42
C ASP A 26 28.98 -16.16 -23.64
N ASP A 27 29.19 -16.24 -22.34
CA ASP A 27 28.53 -17.11 -21.36
C ASP A 27 27.55 -16.33 -20.46
N GLY A 28 27.31 -15.05 -20.74
CA GLY A 28 26.36 -14.23 -19.99
C GLY A 28 24.95 -14.83 -19.98
N ASN A 29 24.29 -14.78 -18.83
CA ASN A 29 22.98 -15.41 -18.55
C ASN A 29 21.81 -14.41 -18.48
N ILE A 30 22.03 -13.15 -18.85
CA ILE A 30 21.00 -12.11 -19.01
C ILE A 30 21.36 -11.17 -20.16
N LEU A 31 20.33 -10.72 -20.88
CA LEU A 31 20.41 -9.70 -21.93
C LEU A 31 19.70 -8.43 -21.46
N LEU A 32 20.38 -7.29 -21.55
CA LEU A 32 19.81 -5.97 -21.31
C LEU A 32 19.57 -5.31 -22.66
N VAL A 33 18.30 -5.08 -23.01
CA VAL A 33 17.92 -4.49 -24.29
C VAL A 33 17.53 -3.04 -24.06
N THR A 34 18.19 -2.15 -24.78
CA THR A 34 17.84 -0.72 -24.87
C THR A 34 17.29 -0.43 -26.27
N ASP A 35 16.85 0.80 -26.52
CA ASP A 35 16.37 1.19 -27.85
C ASP A 35 17.46 1.16 -28.93
N ARG A 36 18.74 1.23 -28.53
CA ARG A 36 19.88 1.38 -29.45
C ARG A 36 20.85 0.20 -29.46
N ALA A 37 20.96 -0.51 -28.35
CA ALA A 37 21.93 -1.58 -28.18
C ALA A 37 21.44 -2.67 -27.22
N VAL A 38 22.07 -3.83 -27.31
CA VAL A 38 21.88 -4.99 -26.44
C VAL A 38 23.20 -5.30 -25.75
N TYR A 39 23.14 -5.56 -24.45
CA TYR A 39 24.30 -5.95 -23.65
C TYR A 39 24.07 -7.35 -23.09
N ARG A 40 25.12 -8.18 -23.08
CA ARG A 40 25.06 -9.54 -22.54
C ARG A 40 25.96 -9.65 -21.33
N THR A 41 25.39 -10.00 -20.18
CA THR A 41 26.10 -10.01 -18.88
C THR A 41 25.56 -11.07 -17.93
N TYR A 42 25.98 -11.02 -16.67
CA TYR A 42 25.58 -11.95 -15.62
C TYR A 42 24.64 -11.30 -14.60
N LYS A 43 23.60 -12.06 -14.20
CA LYS A 43 22.65 -11.65 -13.17
C LYS A 43 23.35 -11.28 -11.85
N GLY A 44 24.28 -12.12 -11.36
CA GLY A 44 25.00 -11.87 -10.10
C GLY A 44 25.82 -10.58 -10.13
N LEU A 45 26.40 -10.23 -11.28
CA LEU A 45 27.15 -8.99 -11.44
C LEU A 45 26.22 -7.77 -11.35
N LEU A 46 25.06 -7.82 -12.02
CA LEU A 46 24.07 -6.74 -11.93
C LEU A 46 23.50 -6.59 -10.52
N VAL A 47 23.12 -7.69 -9.89
CA VAL A 47 22.56 -7.76 -8.52
C VAL A 47 23.56 -7.20 -7.51
N SER A 48 24.84 -7.55 -7.61
CA SER A 48 25.87 -7.08 -6.67
C SER A 48 26.20 -5.59 -6.80
N LYS A 49 25.89 -4.97 -7.94
CA LYS A 49 26.24 -3.58 -8.25
C LYS A 49 25.03 -2.64 -8.24
N SER A 50 23.81 -3.17 -8.18
CA SER A 50 22.60 -2.36 -8.25
C SER A 50 21.46 -3.03 -7.49
N THR A 51 20.92 -2.31 -6.51
CA THR A 51 19.71 -2.69 -5.78
C THR A 51 18.52 -2.85 -6.71
N TRP A 52 18.37 -1.96 -7.71
CA TRP A 52 17.33 -2.08 -8.73
C TRP A 52 17.41 -3.40 -9.51
N PHE A 53 18.61 -3.80 -9.95
CA PHE A 53 18.76 -5.08 -10.65
C PHE A 53 18.60 -6.28 -9.70
N ALA A 54 19.03 -6.16 -8.44
CA ALA A 54 18.75 -7.16 -7.41
C ALA A 54 17.25 -7.43 -7.29
N GLU A 55 16.46 -6.36 -7.23
CA GLU A 55 15.01 -6.39 -7.15
C GLU A 55 14.37 -6.93 -8.45
N ALA A 56 14.76 -6.40 -9.61
CA ALA A 56 14.17 -6.76 -10.90
C ALA A 56 14.38 -8.24 -11.24
N VAL A 57 15.56 -8.78 -10.90
CA VAL A 57 15.90 -10.20 -11.08
C VAL A 57 15.10 -11.07 -10.10
N THR A 58 15.05 -10.67 -8.83
CA THR A 58 14.27 -11.37 -7.77
C THR A 58 12.80 -11.50 -8.14
N ARG A 59 12.18 -10.46 -8.71
CA ARG A 59 10.78 -10.48 -9.16
C ARG A 59 10.49 -11.61 -10.16
N VAL A 60 11.30 -11.71 -11.22
CA VAL A 60 11.10 -12.74 -12.26
C VAL A 60 11.35 -14.13 -11.70
N HIS A 61 12.33 -14.27 -10.80
CA HIS A 61 12.63 -15.53 -10.16
C HIS A 61 11.54 -15.99 -9.20
N LEU A 62 11.02 -15.13 -8.32
CA LEU A 62 9.96 -15.51 -7.39
C LEU A 62 8.70 -16.00 -8.10
N ALA A 63 8.24 -15.28 -9.12
CA ALA A 63 7.08 -15.71 -9.91
C ALA A 63 7.35 -17.05 -10.63
N SER A 64 8.55 -17.23 -11.18
CA SER A 64 8.94 -18.49 -11.83
C SER A 64 9.05 -19.65 -10.83
N ILE A 65 9.65 -19.41 -9.67
CA ILE A 65 9.79 -20.38 -8.58
C ILE A 65 8.41 -20.80 -8.10
N LEU A 66 7.49 -19.85 -7.86
CA LEU A 66 6.12 -20.17 -7.46
C LEU A 66 5.41 -20.99 -8.52
N ARG A 67 5.44 -20.60 -9.80
CA ARG A 67 4.84 -21.38 -10.89
C ARG A 67 5.38 -22.80 -10.98
N LEU A 68 6.71 -22.95 -11.00
CA LEU A 68 7.35 -24.26 -11.16
C LEU A 68 7.16 -25.14 -9.91
N SER A 69 7.34 -24.58 -8.71
CA SER A 69 7.12 -25.32 -7.47
C SER A 69 5.67 -25.77 -7.31
N THR A 70 4.71 -24.97 -7.76
CA THR A 70 3.29 -25.35 -7.81
C THR A 70 3.05 -26.46 -8.83
N LYS A 71 3.57 -26.30 -10.05
CA LYS A 71 3.40 -27.28 -11.13
C LYS A 71 3.98 -28.65 -10.78
N TYR A 72 5.11 -28.69 -10.08
CA TYR A 72 5.83 -29.93 -9.77
C TYR A 72 5.69 -30.37 -8.30
N GLY A 73 4.81 -29.74 -7.51
CA GLY A 73 4.57 -30.13 -6.11
C GLY A 73 5.76 -29.96 -5.18
N ALA A 74 6.70 -29.04 -5.46
CA ALA A 74 7.85 -28.76 -4.62
C ALA A 74 7.47 -27.86 -3.43
N SER A 75 6.82 -28.45 -2.42
CA SER A 75 6.18 -27.74 -1.30
C SER A 75 7.12 -26.83 -0.50
N THR A 76 8.30 -27.29 -0.11
CA THR A 76 9.28 -26.47 0.63
C THR A 76 9.70 -25.23 -0.16
N LEU A 77 9.92 -25.40 -1.48
CA LEU A 77 10.31 -24.30 -2.35
C LEU A 77 9.16 -23.30 -2.54
N ARG A 78 7.93 -23.80 -2.68
CA ARG A 78 6.71 -22.98 -2.72
C ARG A 78 6.53 -22.18 -1.43
N ALA A 79 6.65 -22.82 -0.27
CA ALA A 79 6.52 -22.18 1.04
C ALA A 79 7.55 -21.06 1.23
N ASN A 80 8.82 -21.31 0.90
CA ASN A 80 9.88 -20.30 1.00
C ASN A 80 9.65 -19.10 0.07
N ALA A 81 9.17 -19.35 -1.15
CA ALA A 81 8.84 -18.28 -2.09
C ALA A 81 7.62 -17.47 -1.64
N LEU A 82 6.58 -18.13 -1.11
CA LEU A 82 5.38 -17.48 -0.60
C LEU A 82 5.68 -16.64 0.64
N ALA A 83 6.47 -17.15 1.59
CA ALA A 83 6.93 -16.42 2.76
C ALA A 83 7.69 -15.13 2.38
N THR A 84 8.33 -15.11 1.21
CA THR A 84 8.96 -13.89 0.70
C THR A 84 7.94 -12.85 0.24
N ILE A 85 6.85 -13.26 -0.42
CA ILE A 85 5.77 -12.35 -0.82
C ILE A 85 4.98 -11.87 0.40
N GLU A 86 4.68 -12.74 1.36
CA GLU A 86 3.92 -12.42 2.58
C GLU A 86 4.63 -11.39 3.47
N ARG A 87 5.96 -11.23 3.35
CA ARG A 87 6.68 -10.12 4.01
C ARG A 87 6.26 -8.75 3.48
N HIS A 88 5.76 -8.66 2.25
CA HIS A 88 5.30 -7.42 1.63
C HIS A 88 3.76 -7.32 1.60
N PHE A 89 3.07 -8.46 1.53
CA PHE A 89 1.60 -8.55 1.57
C PHE A 89 1.17 -9.40 2.76
N PRO A 90 1.22 -8.82 3.96
CA PRO A 90 1.12 -9.58 5.19
C PRO A 90 -0.31 -10.02 5.52
N VAL A 91 -0.40 -11.11 6.27
CA VAL A 91 -1.67 -11.66 6.77
C VAL A 91 -2.04 -11.19 8.19
N THR A 92 -1.23 -10.32 8.80
CA THR A 92 -1.53 -9.74 10.13
C THR A 92 -1.36 -8.22 10.13
N LEU A 93 -2.21 -7.54 10.91
CA LEU A 93 -2.15 -6.09 11.07
C LEU A 93 -0.78 -5.62 11.59
N SER A 94 -0.18 -6.35 12.53
CA SER A 94 1.15 -5.99 13.05
C SER A 94 2.24 -6.02 11.98
N ALA A 95 2.16 -6.96 11.03
CA ALA A 95 3.10 -7.06 9.94
C ALA A 95 2.83 -6.00 8.87
N TRP A 96 1.56 -5.69 8.63
CA TRP A 96 1.15 -4.55 7.80
C TRP A 96 1.77 -3.24 8.28
N ASP A 97 1.69 -2.99 9.58
CA ASP A 97 2.24 -1.77 10.19
C ASP A 97 3.75 -1.68 9.99
N ARG A 98 4.46 -2.81 10.13
CA ARG A 98 5.90 -2.88 9.83
C ARG A 98 6.20 -2.55 8.37
N VAL A 99 5.46 -3.14 7.43
CA VAL A 99 5.61 -2.86 6.00
C VAL A 99 5.40 -1.37 5.71
N ARG A 100 4.34 -0.78 6.24
CA ARG A 100 4.02 0.65 6.03
C ARG A 100 5.03 1.59 6.67
N SER A 101 5.44 1.33 7.90
CA SER A 101 6.51 2.13 8.54
C SER A 101 7.83 2.08 7.77
N ALA A 102 8.20 0.93 7.18
CA ALA A 102 9.39 0.81 6.34
C ALA A 102 9.26 1.56 5.00
N THR A 103 8.03 1.72 4.49
CA THR A 103 7.76 2.42 3.22
C THR A 103 8.00 3.93 3.32
N GLU A 104 7.95 4.48 4.53
CA GLU A 104 8.29 5.88 4.80
C GLU A 104 9.80 6.13 4.91
N SER A 105 10.61 5.07 5.02
CA SER A 105 12.06 5.16 5.03
C SER A 105 12.62 5.12 3.60
N THR A 106 13.77 5.77 3.37
CA THR A 106 14.45 5.84 2.06
C THR A 106 14.88 4.47 1.50
N ASP A 107 14.70 3.39 2.25
CA ASP A 107 15.03 2.01 1.90
C ASP A 107 13.90 1.28 1.14
N TRP A 108 12.83 1.98 0.73
CA TRP A 108 11.70 1.38 0.03
C TRP A 108 12.11 0.77 -1.33
N GLN A 109 11.92 -0.55 -1.45
CA GLN A 109 12.16 -1.31 -2.68
C GLN A 109 10.89 -1.33 -3.57
N PRO A 110 10.87 -0.63 -4.71
CA PRO A 110 9.62 -0.37 -5.44
C PRO A 110 8.91 -1.59 -6.07
N TRP A 111 9.60 -2.72 -6.29
CA TRP A 111 9.13 -3.74 -7.22
C TRP A 111 8.66 -5.08 -6.64
N VAL A 112 8.93 -5.38 -5.36
CA VAL A 112 8.22 -6.49 -4.69
C VAL A 112 6.77 -6.08 -4.39
N CYS A 113 6.45 -4.80 -4.53
CA CYS A 113 5.20 -4.19 -4.12
C CYS A 113 4.17 -3.96 -5.24
N ASP A 114 4.41 -4.35 -6.51
CA ASP A 114 3.39 -4.18 -7.58
C ASP A 114 2.17 -5.06 -7.27
N PRO A 115 1.06 -4.49 -6.78
CA PRO A 115 -0.03 -5.29 -6.25
C PRO A 115 -0.76 -6.06 -7.36
N ILE A 116 -0.80 -5.51 -8.58
CA ILE A 116 -1.49 -6.16 -9.71
C ILE A 116 -0.79 -7.45 -10.09
N LEU A 117 0.54 -7.42 -10.20
CA LEU A 117 1.33 -8.61 -10.53
C LEU A 117 1.16 -9.70 -9.46
N ILE A 118 1.10 -9.31 -8.19
CA ILE A 118 0.97 -10.24 -7.07
C ILE A 118 -0.44 -10.82 -6.98
N ILE A 119 -1.48 -10.01 -7.19
CA ILE A 119 -2.87 -10.49 -7.27
C ILE A 119 -2.99 -11.52 -8.40
N ASN A 120 -2.53 -11.18 -9.60
CA ASN A 120 -2.60 -12.08 -10.74
C ASN A 120 -1.81 -13.37 -10.51
N LEU A 121 -0.61 -13.28 -9.94
CA LEU A 121 0.22 -14.46 -9.62
C LEU A 121 -0.45 -15.33 -8.54
N ALA A 122 -0.98 -14.71 -7.47
CA ALA A 122 -1.70 -15.39 -6.41
C ALA A 122 -2.90 -16.18 -6.94
N ARG A 123 -3.65 -15.59 -7.89
CA ARG A 123 -4.72 -16.28 -8.61
C ARG A 123 -4.21 -17.45 -9.44
N GLU A 124 -3.12 -17.25 -10.19
CA GLU A 124 -2.53 -18.27 -11.05
C GLU A 124 -2.05 -19.51 -10.26
N VAL A 125 -1.43 -19.29 -9.10
CA VAL A 125 -0.81 -20.38 -8.32
C VAL A 125 -1.66 -20.80 -7.10
N GLY A 126 -2.87 -20.27 -6.95
CA GLY A 126 -3.75 -20.57 -5.82
C GLY A 126 -3.18 -20.18 -4.45
N ALA A 127 -2.42 -19.08 -4.38
CA ALA A 127 -1.84 -18.57 -3.13
C ALA A 127 -2.68 -17.38 -2.63
N PHE A 128 -3.92 -17.65 -2.18
CA PHE A 128 -4.86 -16.57 -1.90
C PHE A 128 -4.59 -15.79 -0.60
N SER A 129 -3.72 -16.29 0.28
CA SER A 129 -3.35 -15.67 1.57
C SER A 129 -2.98 -14.18 1.43
N VAL A 130 -2.30 -13.81 0.34
CA VAL A 130 -1.81 -12.45 0.09
C VAL A 130 -2.85 -11.52 -0.55
N LEU A 131 -3.98 -12.05 -1.04
CA LEU A 131 -4.95 -11.26 -1.81
C LEU A 131 -5.57 -10.09 -1.02
N PRO A 132 -6.02 -10.25 0.24
CA PRO A 132 -6.64 -9.15 0.97
C PRO A 132 -5.69 -7.96 1.16
N ALA A 133 -4.45 -8.22 1.57
CA ALA A 133 -3.43 -7.20 1.73
C ALA A 133 -3.01 -6.56 0.40
N ALA A 134 -2.81 -7.37 -0.65
CA ALA A 134 -2.48 -6.87 -1.98
C ALA A 134 -3.58 -5.97 -2.56
N MET A 135 -4.86 -6.36 -2.40
CA MET A 135 -5.97 -5.52 -2.85
C MET A 135 -6.11 -4.23 -2.03
N ALA A 136 -5.89 -4.31 -0.71
CA ALA A 136 -5.87 -3.12 0.15
C ALA A 136 -4.76 -2.13 -0.25
N MET A 137 -3.57 -2.63 -0.62
CA MET A 137 -2.49 -1.80 -1.16
C MET A 137 -2.84 -1.22 -2.53
N LEU A 138 -3.33 -2.05 -3.46
CA LEU A 138 -3.71 -1.61 -4.81
C LEU A 138 -4.73 -0.47 -4.78
N THR A 139 -5.75 -0.62 -3.93
CA THR A 139 -6.80 0.39 -3.76
C THR A 139 -6.36 1.59 -2.93
N ASN A 140 -5.19 1.57 -2.30
CA ASN A 140 -4.58 2.75 -1.70
C ASN A 140 -3.80 3.55 -2.75
N ASP A 141 -2.93 2.86 -3.48
CA ASP A 141 -1.90 3.49 -4.31
C ASP A 141 -2.37 3.83 -5.73
N SER A 142 -3.55 3.34 -6.14
CA SER A 142 -4.03 3.51 -7.52
C SER A 142 -5.50 3.90 -7.60
N SER A 143 -5.83 4.76 -8.56
CA SER A 143 -7.19 5.13 -8.94
C SER A 143 -7.81 4.11 -9.91
N ALA A 144 -9.14 4.11 -10.02
CA ALA A 144 -9.83 3.33 -11.05
C ALA A 144 -9.37 3.71 -12.47
N GLY A 145 -8.99 4.97 -12.69
CA GLY A 145 -8.50 5.43 -13.97
C GLY A 145 -7.13 4.88 -14.34
N GLU A 146 -6.24 4.73 -13.36
CA GLU A 146 -4.92 4.11 -13.57
C GLU A 146 -5.03 2.60 -13.79
N VAL A 147 -5.91 1.91 -13.04
CA VAL A 147 -6.07 0.46 -13.13
C VAL A 147 -6.81 0.05 -14.41
N PHE A 148 -7.89 0.76 -14.76
CA PHE A 148 -8.78 0.38 -15.87
C PHE A 148 -8.63 1.27 -17.11
N GLY A 149 -7.74 2.27 -17.09
CA GLY A 149 -7.57 3.21 -18.21
C GLY A 149 -8.77 4.13 -18.43
N VAL A 150 -9.61 4.32 -17.40
CA VAL A 150 -10.83 5.14 -17.45
C VAL A 150 -10.50 6.59 -17.09
N ALA A 151 -10.73 7.52 -18.00
CA ALA A 151 -10.59 8.95 -17.70
C ALA A 151 -11.93 9.49 -17.17
N LEU A 152 -11.97 9.90 -15.90
CA LEU A 152 -13.14 10.54 -15.30
C LEU A 152 -13.35 11.99 -15.82
N HIS A 153 -12.27 12.66 -16.23
CA HIS A 153 -12.31 14.00 -16.81
C HIS A 153 -11.57 14.02 -18.15
N SER A 154 -11.95 14.92 -19.06
CA SER A 154 -11.33 15.07 -20.39
C SER A 154 -9.83 15.35 -20.34
N ASN A 155 -9.36 15.96 -19.23
CA ASN A 155 -7.96 16.34 -19.02
C ASN A 155 -7.16 15.31 -18.22
N THR A 156 -7.79 14.20 -17.80
CA THR A 156 -7.07 13.13 -17.09
C THR A 156 -6.20 12.36 -18.09
N PRO A 157 -4.87 12.25 -17.87
CA PRO A 157 -4.01 11.46 -18.74
C PRO A 157 -4.50 10.01 -18.79
N ARG A 158 -4.70 9.48 -19.99
CA ARG A 158 -5.03 8.06 -20.17
C ARG A 158 -3.76 7.24 -20.01
N TYR A 159 -3.57 6.63 -18.85
CA TYR A 159 -2.54 5.63 -18.66
C TYR A 159 -3.00 4.30 -19.25
N THR A 160 -2.26 3.77 -20.22
CA THR A 160 -2.48 2.42 -20.72
C THR A 160 -1.41 1.52 -20.13
N LEU A 161 -1.78 0.71 -19.13
CA LEU A 161 -0.85 -0.28 -18.58
C LEU A 161 -0.55 -1.36 -19.64
N PRO A 162 0.72 -1.84 -19.73
CA PRO A 162 1.05 -3.01 -20.54
C PRO A 162 0.13 -4.19 -20.20
N ALA A 163 -0.18 -5.05 -21.17
CA ALA A 163 -1.15 -6.15 -20.97
C ALA A 163 -0.83 -7.05 -19.75
N ARG A 164 0.45 -7.27 -19.45
CA ARG A 164 0.94 -8.05 -18.30
C ARG A 164 0.76 -7.36 -16.93
N SER A 165 0.38 -6.09 -16.93
CA SER A 165 0.17 -5.23 -15.75
C SER A 165 -1.31 -4.84 -15.62
N ARG A 166 -2.22 -5.52 -16.31
CA ARG A 166 -3.67 -5.35 -16.13
C ARG A 166 -4.16 -6.27 -15.04
N LEU A 167 -5.05 -5.76 -14.20
CA LEU A 167 -5.75 -6.57 -13.20
C LEU A 167 -6.59 -7.65 -13.91
N ASN A 168 -6.60 -8.86 -13.36
CA ASN A 168 -7.47 -9.91 -13.84
C ASN A 168 -8.95 -9.46 -13.78
N PRO A 169 -9.77 -9.65 -14.83
CA PRO A 169 -11.21 -9.35 -14.82
C PRO A 169 -11.96 -9.87 -13.59
N ASP A 170 -11.59 -11.04 -13.08
CA ASP A 170 -12.22 -11.64 -11.88
C ASP A 170 -12.03 -10.80 -10.61
N ASP A 171 -10.98 -9.97 -10.59
CA ASP A 171 -10.60 -9.12 -9.46
C ASP A 171 -11.11 -7.67 -9.59
N GLU A 172 -11.71 -7.29 -10.72
CA GLU A 172 -12.26 -5.94 -10.95
C GLU A 172 -13.35 -5.58 -9.92
N ARG A 173 -14.26 -6.53 -9.67
CA ARG A 173 -15.29 -6.38 -8.64
C ARG A 173 -14.67 -6.24 -7.25
N GLY A 174 -13.65 -7.03 -6.94
CA GLY A 174 -12.92 -6.97 -5.68
C GLY A 174 -12.27 -5.60 -5.46
N PHE A 175 -11.65 -5.05 -6.51
CA PHE A 175 -11.06 -3.71 -6.48
C PHE A 175 -12.11 -2.63 -6.19
N ALA A 176 -13.24 -2.66 -6.90
CA ALA A 176 -14.32 -1.67 -6.72
C ALA A 176 -14.90 -1.72 -5.29
N LEU A 177 -15.22 -2.92 -4.80
CA LEU A 177 -15.72 -3.12 -3.44
C LEU A 177 -14.70 -2.69 -2.38
N MET A 178 -13.42 -2.98 -2.58
CA MET A 178 -12.36 -2.56 -1.66
C MET A 178 -12.16 -1.04 -1.65
N LYS A 179 -12.29 -0.36 -2.81
CA LYS A 179 -12.30 1.11 -2.87
C LYS A 179 -13.47 1.71 -2.09
N GLU A 180 -14.68 1.19 -2.28
CA GLU A 180 -15.86 1.62 -1.54
C GLU A 180 -15.71 1.39 -0.03
N PHE A 181 -15.28 0.19 0.34
CA PHE A 181 -15.03 -0.18 1.74
C PHE A 181 -14.01 0.75 2.41
N ASN A 182 -12.90 1.03 1.74
CA ASN A 182 -11.89 1.97 2.24
C ASN A 182 -12.49 3.36 2.43
N HIS A 183 -13.23 3.88 1.44
CA HIS A 183 -13.87 5.19 1.54
C HIS A 183 -14.86 5.26 2.71
N VAL A 184 -15.74 4.27 2.84
CA VAL A 184 -16.71 4.18 3.95
C VAL A 184 -15.99 4.12 5.31
N SER A 185 -14.90 3.36 5.40
CA SER A 185 -14.10 3.21 6.63
C SER A 185 -13.43 4.52 7.04
N ILE A 186 -12.93 5.29 6.08
CA ILE A 186 -12.38 6.63 6.33
C ILE A 186 -13.49 7.56 6.85
N ILE A 187 -14.64 7.63 6.17
CA ILE A 187 -15.74 8.51 6.56
C ILE A 187 -16.30 8.15 7.93
N ARG A 188 -16.39 6.85 8.26
CA ARG A 188 -16.77 6.38 9.61
C ARG A 188 -15.78 6.87 10.65
N THR A 189 -14.47 6.74 10.37
CA THR A 189 -13.43 7.24 11.27
C THR A 189 -13.55 8.75 11.47
N ILE A 190 -13.65 9.55 10.41
CA ILE A 190 -13.79 11.01 10.50
C ILE A 190 -15.05 11.40 11.31
N LYS A 191 -16.18 10.73 11.09
CA LYS A 191 -17.41 10.97 11.88
C LYS A 191 -17.21 10.64 13.36
N PHE A 192 -16.51 9.54 13.66
CA PHE A 192 -16.16 9.19 15.04
C PHE A 192 -15.28 10.29 15.66
N ILE A 193 -14.21 10.69 14.98
CA ILE A 193 -13.29 11.75 15.44
C ILE A 193 -14.07 13.02 15.76
N ARG A 194 -14.90 13.51 14.83
CA ARG A 194 -15.74 14.70 15.01
C ARG A 194 -16.68 14.63 16.21
N GLY A 195 -17.11 13.43 16.60
CA GLY A 195 -18.00 13.21 17.74
C GLY A 195 -17.30 13.21 19.09
N VAL A 196 -15.97 13.06 19.12
CA VAL A 196 -15.22 13.02 20.38
C VAL A 196 -15.26 14.38 21.05
N GLY A 197 -15.58 14.40 22.35
CA GLY A 197 -15.56 15.63 23.14
C GLY A 197 -16.81 16.50 23.03
N ALA A 198 -17.81 16.13 22.21
CA ALA A 198 -19.05 16.90 22.01
C ALA A 198 -19.84 17.20 23.30
N ARG A 199 -19.71 16.35 24.32
CA ARG A 199 -20.31 16.53 25.66
C ARG A 199 -19.27 16.76 26.76
N CYS A 200 -18.03 17.06 26.39
CA CYS A 200 -16.94 17.24 27.35
C CYS A 200 -17.03 18.62 27.99
N THR A 201 -16.96 18.66 29.31
CA THR A 201 -16.89 19.88 30.12
C THR A 201 -15.53 20.05 30.82
N ARG A 202 -14.58 19.12 30.59
CA ARG A 202 -13.28 19.09 31.26
C ARG A 202 -12.27 20.04 30.58
N PRO A 203 -11.43 20.74 31.35
CA PRO A 203 -10.36 21.57 30.80
C PRO A 203 -9.23 20.72 30.17
N PRO A 204 -8.39 21.31 29.29
CA PRO A 204 -7.24 20.63 28.68
C PRO A 204 -6.14 20.24 29.69
N GLN A 205 -5.32 19.23 29.36
CA GLN A 205 -4.29 18.67 30.25
C GLN A 205 -3.11 19.64 30.54
N LYS A 206 -2.74 20.49 29.58
CA LYS A 206 -1.76 21.57 29.78
C LYS A 206 -2.45 22.92 29.63
N THR A 207 -2.35 23.76 30.67
CA THR A 207 -2.66 25.19 30.55
C THR A 207 -1.57 25.87 29.72
N PRO A 208 -1.91 26.77 28.78
CA PRO A 208 -0.90 27.57 28.07
C PRO A 208 -0.02 28.29 29.10
N VAL A 209 1.31 28.27 28.91
CA VAL A 209 2.31 28.88 29.83
C VAL A 209 2.01 30.35 30.16
N VAL A 210 1.27 31.04 29.28
CA VAL A 210 0.81 32.43 29.46
C VAL A 210 -0.06 32.61 30.72
N ALA A 211 -0.74 31.57 31.19
CA ALA A 211 -1.55 31.62 32.42
C ALA A 211 -0.71 31.85 33.69
N GLY A 212 0.57 31.46 33.70
CA GLY A 212 1.46 31.63 34.85
C GLY A 212 2.06 33.04 35.00
N ARG A 213 1.92 33.91 33.99
CA ARG A 213 2.40 35.30 34.00
C ARG A 213 1.27 36.34 33.99
N ALA A 214 0.02 35.87 33.98
CA ALA A 214 -1.13 36.75 33.88
C ALA A 214 -1.40 37.41 35.26
N PRO A 215 -1.63 38.73 35.33
CA PRO A 215 -1.88 39.41 36.60
C PRO A 215 -3.13 38.82 37.29
N VAL A 216 -3.10 38.81 38.63
CA VAL A 216 -4.22 38.33 39.47
C VAL A 216 -5.48 39.12 39.09
N GLY A 217 -6.52 38.42 38.64
CA GLY A 217 -7.77 39.03 38.17
C GLY A 217 -7.89 39.22 36.64
N SER A 218 -6.88 38.83 35.87
CA SER A 218 -6.99 38.83 34.40
C SER A 218 -7.98 37.76 33.91
N LEU A 219 -8.83 38.14 32.95
CA LEU A 219 -9.71 37.23 32.18
C LEU A 219 -8.92 36.13 31.43
N ALA A 220 -7.59 36.23 31.37
CA ALA A 220 -6.68 35.25 30.78
C ALA A 220 -6.55 33.93 31.58
N LEU A 221 -7.07 33.86 32.81
CA LEU A 221 -7.03 32.67 33.68
C LEU A 221 -8.25 31.73 33.53
N VAL A 222 -9.11 31.92 32.53
CA VAL A 222 -10.35 31.14 32.40
C VAL A 222 -10.54 30.64 30.97
N SER A 223 -9.92 29.50 30.64
CA SER A 223 -10.66 28.53 29.83
C SER A 223 -11.18 27.44 30.76
N ARG A 224 -12.31 27.72 31.40
CA ARG A 224 -13.15 26.69 32.05
C ARG A 224 -13.96 25.88 31.02
N VAL A 225 -13.86 26.24 29.74
CA VAL A 225 -14.58 25.61 28.65
C VAL A 225 -13.69 24.54 28.04
N SER A 226 -14.24 23.35 27.86
CA SER A 226 -13.56 22.26 27.14
C SER A 226 -13.21 22.69 25.72
N LEU A 227 -11.95 22.53 25.34
CA LEU A 227 -11.49 22.70 23.96
C LEU A 227 -11.60 21.39 23.15
N CYS A 228 -12.05 20.29 23.76
CA CYS A 228 -12.03 18.98 23.12
C CYS A 228 -12.91 18.94 21.87
N ASP A 229 -14.17 19.42 21.97
CA ASP A 229 -15.13 19.38 20.85
C ASP A 229 -14.62 20.17 19.64
N ALA A 230 -14.16 21.40 19.85
CA ALA A 230 -13.57 22.22 18.79
C ALA A 230 -12.34 21.55 18.18
N THR A 231 -11.40 21.08 19.02
CA THR A 231 -10.16 20.44 18.54
C THR A 231 -10.43 19.21 17.68
N PHE A 232 -11.38 18.35 18.08
CA PHE A 232 -11.72 17.16 17.30
C PHE A 232 -12.54 17.47 16.05
N LYS A 233 -13.37 18.53 16.06
CA LYS A 233 -14.05 19.02 14.87
C LYS A 233 -13.07 19.58 13.84
N ASP A 234 -12.10 20.37 14.29
CA ASP A 234 -11.04 20.93 13.45
C ASP A 234 -10.21 19.78 12.85
N LEU A 235 -9.78 18.83 13.68
CA LEU A 235 -9.05 17.63 13.22
C LEU A 235 -9.84 16.83 12.18
N ALA A 236 -11.14 16.64 12.39
CA ALA A 236 -12.00 15.94 11.43
C ALA A 236 -12.19 16.72 10.12
N ALA A 237 -12.20 18.06 10.19
CA ALA A 237 -12.26 18.92 9.01
C ALA A 237 -10.95 18.84 8.21
N ASP A 238 -9.79 18.90 8.88
CA ASP A 238 -8.48 18.76 8.25
C ASP A 238 -8.38 17.43 7.49
N PHE A 239 -8.80 16.32 8.11
CA PHE A 239 -8.81 15.02 7.43
C PHE A 239 -9.79 14.97 6.25
N LEU A 240 -10.93 15.66 6.34
CA LEU A 240 -11.89 15.71 5.25
C LEU A 240 -11.34 16.50 4.06
N GLU A 241 -10.64 17.61 4.29
CA GLU A 241 -10.00 18.40 3.23
C GLU A 241 -8.93 17.59 2.49
N LEU A 242 -8.15 16.78 3.21
CA LEU A 242 -7.15 15.88 2.62
C LEU A 242 -7.74 14.85 1.65
N LEU A 243 -9.00 14.42 1.87
CA LEU A 243 -9.69 13.50 0.96
C LEU A 243 -10.19 14.14 -0.33
N VAL A 244 -10.35 15.47 -0.34
CA VAL A 244 -10.86 16.22 -1.49
C VAL A 244 -9.72 16.65 -2.41
N LEU A 245 -8.55 16.96 -1.85
CA LEU A 245 -7.42 17.54 -2.58
C LEU A 245 -6.48 16.49 -3.20
N GLU A 246 -6.41 15.31 -2.62
CA GLU A 246 -5.58 14.21 -3.14
C GLU A 246 -6.48 13.15 -3.79
N ASN A 247 -6.05 12.62 -4.95
CA ASN A 247 -6.56 11.37 -5.54
C ASN A 247 -6.96 10.41 -4.39
N PRO A 248 -8.18 9.83 -4.35
CA PRO A 248 -8.81 9.43 -3.09
C PRO A 248 -7.86 8.60 -2.25
N MET A 249 -7.34 9.21 -1.17
CA MET A 249 -6.42 8.56 -0.26
C MET A 249 -7.02 7.22 0.15
N GLY A 250 -6.24 6.16 0.06
CA GLY A 250 -6.67 4.90 0.64
C GLY A 250 -6.70 4.98 2.15
N TYR A 251 -7.41 4.03 2.75
CA TYR A 251 -7.46 3.88 4.20
C TYR A 251 -6.06 3.74 4.83
N PRO A 252 -5.11 2.98 4.26
CA PRO A 252 -3.75 2.90 4.79
C PRO A 252 -3.03 4.23 4.97
N ASP A 253 -3.03 5.10 3.95
CA ASP A 253 -2.37 6.40 4.03
C ASP A 253 -3.09 7.35 4.99
N PHE A 254 -4.41 7.26 5.03
CA PHE A 254 -5.22 8.00 6.00
C PHE A 254 -4.79 7.67 7.44
N ILE A 255 -4.62 6.38 7.77
CA ILE A 255 -4.17 5.93 9.10
C ILE A 255 -2.80 6.48 9.47
N ILE A 256 -1.84 6.47 8.54
CA ILE A 256 -0.51 7.05 8.75
C ILE A 256 -0.60 8.54 9.12
N ARG A 257 -1.42 9.29 8.38
CA ARG A 257 -1.61 10.74 8.64
C ARG A 257 -2.28 10.98 9.97
N VAL A 258 -3.28 10.16 10.31
CA VAL A 258 -3.91 10.19 11.62
C VAL A 258 -2.87 9.96 12.71
N ASP A 259 -2.05 8.92 12.61
CA ASP A 259 -0.98 8.61 13.58
C ASP A 259 0.03 9.76 13.74
N ARG A 260 0.34 10.51 12.67
CA ARG A 260 1.24 11.68 12.72
C ARG A 260 0.63 12.87 13.46
N VAL A 261 -0.61 13.23 13.16
CA VAL A 261 -1.28 14.39 13.78
C VAL A 261 -1.56 14.14 15.27
N ILE A 262 -1.75 12.87 15.65
CA ILE A 262 -2.03 12.43 17.02
C ILE A 262 -0.85 12.63 17.97
N GLN A 263 0.39 12.69 17.49
CA GLN A 263 1.57 12.72 18.36
C GLN A 263 1.68 13.99 19.23
N ASN A 264 0.89 15.05 18.96
CA ASN A 264 1.05 16.37 19.59
C ASN A 264 -0.23 16.95 20.23
N CYS A 265 -1.16 16.13 20.73
CA CYS A 265 -2.42 16.64 21.27
C CYS A 265 -2.35 17.07 22.76
N GLU A 266 -1.61 18.15 23.03
CA GLU A 266 -1.57 18.77 24.38
C GLU A 266 -2.86 19.55 24.75
N ARG A 267 -3.72 19.79 23.77
CA ARG A 267 -4.89 20.69 23.85
C ARG A 267 -6.20 20.01 24.26
N VAL A 268 -6.19 18.70 24.50
CA VAL A 268 -7.39 17.92 24.86
C VAL A 268 -7.26 17.31 26.27
N CYS A 269 -8.39 16.90 26.87
CA CYS A 269 -8.37 16.23 28.16
C CYS A 269 -8.00 14.74 28.03
N ALA A 270 -7.46 14.15 29.10
CA ALA A 270 -7.02 12.75 29.16
C ALA A 270 -8.08 11.75 28.69
N VAL A 271 -9.33 11.99 29.08
CA VAL A 271 -10.44 11.07 28.85
C VAL A 271 -10.90 11.12 27.40
N CYS A 272 -11.03 12.30 26.81
CA CYS A 272 -11.36 12.43 25.40
C CYS A 272 -10.23 11.87 24.52
N TRP A 273 -8.98 12.08 24.94
CA TRP A 273 -7.82 11.48 24.28
C TRP A 273 -7.84 9.96 24.31
N ASP A 274 -8.07 9.36 25.47
CA ASP A 274 -8.16 7.90 25.59
C ASP A 274 -9.35 7.32 24.83
N THR A 275 -10.50 8.02 24.84
CA THR A 275 -11.69 7.66 24.06
C THR A 275 -11.37 7.60 22.57
N PHE A 276 -10.74 8.67 22.06
CA PHE A 276 -10.29 8.74 20.68
C PHE A 276 -9.30 7.63 20.34
N ARG A 277 -8.22 7.46 21.13
CA ARG A 277 -7.19 6.43 20.89
C ARG A 277 -7.78 5.02 20.84
N LYS A 278 -8.69 4.70 21.77
CA LYS A 278 -9.37 3.39 21.80
C LYS A 278 -10.28 3.19 20.60
N GLY A 279 -11.13 4.16 20.29
CA GLY A 279 -12.05 4.04 19.14
C GLY A 279 -11.32 3.96 17.81
N TYR A 280 -10.28 4.78 17.63
CA TYR A 280 -9.40 4.73 16.46
C TYR A 280 -8.70 3.36 16.32
N THR A 281 -8.09 2.86 17.40
CA THR A 281 -7.45 1.53 17.40
C THR A 281 -8.44 0.41 17.08
N THR A 282 -9.67 0.54 17.57
CA THR A 282 -10.75 -0.42 17.33
C THR A 282 -11.17 -0.39 15.86
N GLY A 283 -11.45 0.79 15.30
CA GLY A 283 -11.81 0.94 13.89
C GLY A 283 -10.73 0.43 12.93
N ARG A 284 -9.44 0.64 13.26
CA ARG A 284 -8.31 0.07 12.50
C ARG A 284 -8.30 -1.46 12.51
N LYS A 285 -8.56 -2.08 13.66
CA LYS A 285 -8.66 -3.55 13.76
C LYS A 285 -9.86 -4.07 12.98
N GLU A 286 -11.02 -3.43 13.13
CA GLU A 286 -12.23 -3.79 12.37
C GLU A 286 -12.00 -3.69 10.87
N TRP A 287 -11.35 -2.62 10.40
CA TRP A 287 -10.97 -2.47 8.99
C TRP A 287 -10.11 -3.65 8.52
N TRP A 288 -9.09 -4.02 9.28
CA TRP A 288 -8.19 -5.13 8.95
C TRP A 288 -8.93 -6.47 8.87
N GLU A 289 -9.74 -6.78 9.88
CA GLU A 289 -10.47 -8.05 9.97
C GLU A 289 -11.50 -8.23 8.85
N GLU A 290 -12.04 -7.13 8.31
CA GLU A 290 -13.03 -7.15 7.24
C GLU A 290 -12.42 -7.23 5.83
N LEU A 291 -11.11 -6.99 5.64
CA LEU A 291 -10.48 -7.05 4.31
C LEU A 291 -10.77 -8.34 3.53
N PRO A 292 -10.66 -9.54 4.13
CA PRO A 292 -10.99 -10.77 3.42
C PRO A 292 -12.48 -10.85 3.03
N ARG A 293 -13.37 -10.34 3.89
CA ARG A 293 -14.82 -10.40 3.68
C ARG A 293 -15.27 -9.58 2.50
N VAL A 294 -14.63 -8.42 2.30
CA VAL A 294 -14.84 -7.58 1.12
C VAL A 294 -14.56 -8.33 -0.19
N LEU A 295 -13.60 -9.27 -0.15
CA LEU A 295 -13.24 -10.11 -1.30
C LEU A 295 -14.02 -11.43 -1.39
N GLY A 296 -15.00 -11.64 -0.51
CA GLY A 296 -15.83 -12.85 -0.48
C GLY A 296 -15.23 -14.04 0.28
N PHE A 297 -14.29 -13.79 1.20
CA PHE A 297 -13.82 -14.78 2.18
C PHE A 297 -14.61 -14.69 3.49
N SER A 298 -14.64 -15.75 4.30
CA SER A 298 -15.33 -15.73 5.61
C SER A 298 -14.61 -14.86 6.67
N GLY A 299 -13.32 -14.60 6.45
CA GLY A 299 -12.41 -13.83 7.30
C GLY A 299 -10.98 -14.31 7.09
N TRP A 300 -10.04 -13.86 7.91
CA TRP A 300 -8.63 -14.32 7.83
C TRP A 300 -8.43 -15.81 8.13
N ALA A 301 -9.42 -16.46 8.78
CA ALA A 301 -9.44 -17.88 9.05
C ALA A 301 -10.10 -18.73 7.93
N ASP A 302 -10.44 -18.13 6.77
CA ASP A 302 -10.98 -18.88 5.62
C ASP A 302 -9.95 -19.91 5.14
N ASP A 303 -10.38 -21.16 4.92
CA ASP A 303 -9.52 -22.27 4.50
C ASP A 303 -8.77 -21.95 3.20
N ARG A 304 -9.36 -21.15 2.30
CA ARG A 304 -8.74 -20.75 1.03
C ARG A 304 -7.57 -19.79 1.22
N LEU A 305 -7.54 -19.05 2.34
CA LEU A 305 -6.46 -18.13 2.69
C LEU A 305 -5.36 -18.82 3.50
N GLN A 306 -5.62 -20.02 4.01
CA GLN A 306 -4.58 -20.78 4.67
C GLN A 306 -3.58 -21.29 3.63
N PRO A 307 -2.28 -21.33 3.96
CA PRO A 307 -1.32 -22.01 3.11
C PRO A 307 -1.77 -23.45 2.95
N VAL A 308 -1.85 -23.92 1.70
CA VAL A 308 -2.08 -25.33 1.40
C VAL A 308 -0.89 -26.09 1.98
N GLU A 309 -1.09 -26.74 3.14
CA GLU A 309 -0.10 -27.66 3.69
C GLU A 309 0.17 -28.79 2.68
N PRO A 310 1.44 -29.24 2.55
CA PRO A 310 1.79 -30.35 1.69
C PRO A 310 1.05 -31.65 2.02
#